data_AF-A0A9E4RKY3-F1
#
_entry.id   AF-A0A9E4RKY3-F1
#
_cell.length_a   1.000
_cell.length_b   1.000
_cell.length_c   1.000
_cell.angle_alpha   90.00
_cell.angle_beta   90.00
_cell.angle_gamma   90.00
#
_symmetry.space_group_name_H-M   'P 1'
#
loop_
_entity.id
_entity.type
_entity.pdbx_description
1 polymer ?
#
loop_
_entity_poly.entity_id
_entity_poly.type
_entity_poly.pdbx_seq_one_letter_code
_entity_poly.pdbx_strand_id
1 'polypeptide(L)'
;MVKEKEGSSALSSVLDCAVTRRKFLFMGAVTVGTITIASLLPGVLFQAEVAAYDGTKVGDLSSLRPGEPLNFRYPWDHANCESNLIKLGAPAGKAIGPDLDVVAFNTLCTHMGISLKGTYKHEYRAMGPCPAHLATYD
;
A
#
# COMPACT_ATOMS: atom_id res chain seq x y z
N MET A 1 76.87 -14.07 46.71
CA MET A 1 75.91 -12.96 46.89
C MET A 1 76.24 -11.95 45.82
N VAL A 2 75.42 -11.72 44.80
CA VAL A 2 74.08 -11.13 44.86
C VAL A 2 73.15 -11.83 43.85
N LYS A 3 71.89 -12.00 44.27
CA LYS A 3 70.81 -12.69 43.56
C LYS A 3 69.84 -11.61 43.10
N GLU A 4 69.75 -11.31 41.81
CA GLU A 4 68.72 -10.40 41.30
C GLU A 4 67.49 -11.20 40.88
N LYS A 5 66.36 -10.79 41.45
CA LYS A 5 65.06 -11.47 41.42
C LYS A 5 64.32 -11.14 40.13
N GLU A 6 63.72 -12.17 39.55
CA GLU A 6 62.65 -12.09 38.56
C GLU A 6 61.47 -11.26 39.10
N GLY A 7 60.99 -10.33 38.29
CA GLY A 7 59.78 -9.54 38.56
C GLY A 7 59.03 -9.26 37.26
N SER A 8 58.39 -10.30 36.68
CA SER A 8 57.73 -10.23 35.37
C SER A 8 56.22 -10.58 35.38
N SER A 9 55.54 -10.61 36.54
CA SER A 9 54.14 -11.07 36.59
C SER A 9 53.08 -9.99 36.87
N ALA A 10 53.46 -8.75 37.17
CA ALA A 10 52.49 -7.69 37.53
C ALA A 10 52.18 -6.68 36.40
N LEU A 11 53.05 -6.55 35.40
CA LEU A 11 52.80 -5.66 34.25
C LEU A 11 51.81 -6.25 33.24
N SER A 12 51.69 -7.57 33.17
CA SER A 12 50.83 -8.24 32.17
C SER A 12 49.34 -8.02 32.43
N SER A 13 48.91 -7.83 33.68
CA SER A 13 47.49 -7.68 34.04
C SER A 13 46.96 -6.25 33.93
N VAL A 14 47.84 -5.24 33.90
CA VAL A 14 47.43 -3.82 33.76
C VAL A 14 47.26 -3.44 32.28
N LEU A 15 47.99 -4.10 31.39
CA LEU A 15 47.92 -3.90 29.93
C LEU A 15 46.62 -4.45 29.31
N ASP A 16 45.97 -5.42 29.94
CA ASP A 16 44.69 -5.98 29.47
C ASP A 16 43.49 -5.05 29.70
N CYS A 17 43.63 -4.01 30.54
CA CYS A 17 42.59 -3.01 30.78
C CYS A 17 42.75 -1.73 29.90
N ALA A 18 43.84 -1.63 29.12
CA ALA A 18 44.08 -0.46 28.28
C ALA A 18 43.40 -0.65 26.91
N VAL A 19 42.39 0.16 26.61
CA VAL A 19 41.83 0.24 25.26
C VAL A 19 42.92 0.76 24.33
N THR A 20 43.43 -0.10 23.44
CA THR A 20 44.44 0.30 22.46
C THR A 20 43.84 1.28 21.45
N ARG A 21 44.66 2.17 20.87
CA ARG A 21 44.24 3.11 19.80
C ARG A 21 43.54 2.37 18.65
N ARG A 22 44.02 1.17 18.31
CA ARG A 22 43.41 0.29 17.30
C ARG A 22 42.01 -0.17 17.72
N LYS A 23 41.83 -0.65 18.95
CA LYS A 23 40.50 -1.03 19.48
C LYS A 23 39.54 0.16 19.52
N PHE A 24 40.00 1.33 19.96
CA PHE A 24 39.19 2.55 19.97
C PHE A 24 38.69 2.93 18.57
N LEU A 25 39.57 2.93 17.57
CA LEU A 25 39.20 3.22 16.17
C LEU A 25 38.25 2.16 15.59
N PHE A 26 38.47 0.88 15.89
CA PHE A 26 37.54 -0.17 15.47
C PHE A 26 36.16 -0.02 16.11
N MET A 27 36.08 0.25 17.42
CA MET A 27 34.81 0.47 18.10
C MET A 27 34.08 1.72 17.58
N GLY A 28 34.80 2.80 17.32
CA GLY A 28 34.24 4.03 16.73
C GLY A 28 33.75 3.84 15.29
N ALA A 29 34.46 3.06 14.47
CA ALA A 29 34.04 2.74 13.11
C ALA A 29 32.77 1.87 13.09
N VAL A 30 32.67 0.91 14.02
CA VAL A 30 31.47 0.04 14.16
C VAL A 30 30.26 0.87 14.59
N THR A 31 30.38 1.75 15.59
CA THR A 31 29.25 2.55 16.06
C THR A 31 28.72 3.49 14.97
N VAL A 32 29.60 4.20 14.26
CA VAL A 32 29.19 5.08 13.14
C VAL A 32 28.56 4.27 12.00
N GLY A 33 29.14 3.13 11.63
CA GLY A 33 28.61 2.27 10.57
C GLY A 33 27.21 1.73 10.85
N THR A 34 26.91 1.37 12.11
CA THR A 34 25.57 0.87 12.47
C THR A 34 24.48 1.93 12.42
N ILE A 35 24.80 3.20 12.71
CA ILE A 35 23.83 4.31 12.67
C ILE A 35 23.49 4.71 11.22
N THR A 36 24.47 4.64 10.31
CA THR A 36 24.25 4.97 8.90
C THR A 36 23.51 3.86 8.15
N ILE A 37 23.71 2.58 8.49
CA ILE A 37 22.96 1.47 7.87
C ILE A 37 21.47 1.59 8.18
N ALA A 38 21.08 1.97 9.40
CA ALA A 38 19.67 2.14 9.76
C ALA A 38 18.97 3.26 8.97
N SER A 39 19.69 4.33 8.61
CA SER A 39 19.17 5.43 7.79
C SER A 39 19.21 5.17 6.28
N LEU A 40 19.94 4.13 5.85
CA LEU A 40 20.02 3.65 4.46
C LEU A 40 19.04 2.52 4.14
N LEU A 41 18.26 2.04 5.12
CA LEU A 41 17.17 1.10 4.92
C LEU A 41 15.86 1.86 4.76
N PRO A 42 15.48 2.27 3.54
CA PRO A 42 14.13 2.79 3.30
C PRO A 42 13.13 1.69 3.64
N GLY A 43 12.24 1.93 4.62
CA GLY A 43 11.18 0.95 4.89
C GLY A 43 10.60 0.87 6.31
N VAL A 44 11.00 1.69 7.27
CA VAL A 44 10.39 1.64 8.62
C VAL A 44 9.56 2.90 8.85
N LEU A 45 8.26 2.69 9.06
CA LEU A 45 7.16 3.65 9.20
C LEU A 45 6.44 4.01 7.88
N PHE A 46 5.74 3.02 7.30
CA PHE A 46 4.46 3.36 6.67
C PHE A 46 3.54 3.87 7.78
N GLN A 47 3.40 5.18 7.90
CA GLN A 47 2.28 5.73 8.66
C GLN A 47 1.02 5.25 7.95
N ALA A 48 0.17 4.52 8.66
CA ALA A 48 -1.15 4.17 8.15
C ALA A 48 -1.95 5.46 8.04
N GLU A 49 -1.96 6.05 6.85
CA GLU A 49 -2.77 7.21 6.55
C GLU A 49 -4.17 6.74 6.18
N VAL A 50 -5.17 7.20 6.93
CA VAL A 50 -6.56 6.96 6.56
C VAL A 50 -6.86 7.84 5.35
N ALA A 51 -7.00 7.21 4.18
CA ALA A 51 -7.46 7.91 3.00
C ALA A 51 -8.89 8.41 3.24
N ALA A 52 -9.05 9.73 3.33
CA ALA A 52 -10.34 10.38 3.35
C ALA A 52 -10.70 10.83 1.93
N TYR A 53 -11.95 10.62 1.55
CA TYR A 53 -12.46 11.05 0.26
C TYR A 53 -13.73 11.87 0.46
N ASP A 54 -13.80 13.02 -0.18
CA ASP A 54 -14.95 13.91 -0.05
C ASP A 54 -16.20 13.29 -0.67
N GLY A 55 -17.36 13.58 -0.08
CA GLY A 55 -18.64 13.18 -0.66
C GLY A 55 -18.95 13.99 -1.91
N THR A 56 -19.25 13.32 -3.02
CA THR A 56 -19.63 13.96 -4.29
C THR A 56 -21.03 13.53 -4.70
N LYS A 57 -21.88 14.47 -5.13
CA LYS A 57 -23.21 14.13 -5.69
C LYS A 57 -23.02 13.50 -7.07
N VAL A 58 -23.37 12.22 -7.20
CA VAL A 58 -23.30 11.47 -8.46
C VAL A 58 -24.59 11.59 -9.28
N GLY A 59 -25.75 11.53 -8.63
CA GLY A 59 -27.06 11.58 -9.30
C GLY A 59 -28.21 11.37 -8.33
N ASP A 60 -29.43 11.30 -8.86
CA ASP A 60 -30.65 11.09 -8.09
C ASP A 60 -31.22 9.69 -8.34
N LEU A 61 -31.67 8.98 -7.30
CA LEU A 61 -32.18 7.61 -7.41
C LEU A 61 -33.36 7.49 -8.37
N SER A 62 -34.22 8.51 -8.41
CA SER A 62 -35.39 8.57 -9.30
C SER A 62 -35.03 8.67 -10.79
N SER A 63 -33.80 9.09 -11.12
CA SER A 63 -33.31 9.20 -12.50
C SER A 63 -32.71 7.91 -13.03
N LEU A 64 -32.44 6.92 -12.15
CA LEU A 64 -31.79 5.67 -12.54
C LEU A 64 -32.78 4.72 -13.20
N ARG A 65 -32.39 4.18 -14.35
CA ARG A 65 -33.14 3.15 -15.07
C ARG A 65 -32.41 1.80 -14.92
N PRO A 66 -33.13 0.70 -14.67
CA PRO A 66 -32.52 -0.62 -14.59
C PRO A 66 -31.71 -0.93 -15.86
N GLY A 67 -30.49 -1.42 -15.67
CA GLY A 67 -29.62 -1.83 -16.76
C GLY A 67 -28.95 -0.71 -17.55
N GLU A 68 -29.15 0.55 -17.18
CA GLU A 68 -28.51 1.71 -17.81
C GLU A 68 -27.46 2.32 -16.87
N PRO A 69 -26.15 2.09 -17.13
CA PRO A 69 -25.09 2.68 -16.32
C PRO A 69 -25.01 4.20 -16.46
N LEU A 70 -24.97 4.89 -15.31
CA LEU A 70 -24.60 6.30 -15.22
C LEU A 70 -23.09 6.40 -14.98
N ASN A 71 -22.35 6.98 -15.93
CA ASN A 71 -20.90 7.16 -15.80
C ASN A 71 -20.59 8.41 -14.96
N PHE A 72 -19.59 8.33 -14.08
CA PHE A 72 -19.10 9.44 -13.28
C PHE A 72 -17.62 9.27 -12.93
N ARG A 73 -17.00 10.26 -12.28
CA ARG A 73 -15.63 10.17 -11.78
C ARG A 73 -15.58 10.35 -10.28
N TYR A 74 -14.84 9.48 -9.61
CA TYR A 74 -14.61 9.52 -8.17
C TYR A 74 -13.32 8.77 -7.84
N PRO A 75 -12.49 9.24 -6.90
CA PRO A 75 -12.67 10.37 -5.97
C PRO A 75 -12.38 11.79 -6.50
N TRP A 76 -11.75 11.94 -7.67
CA TRP A 76 -11.46 13.24 -8.29
C TRP A 76 -11.58 13.15 -9.81
N ASP A 77 -11.49 14.28 -10.52
CA ASP A 77 -11.54 14.31 -11.97
C ASP A 77 -10.22 13.85 -12.60
N HIS A 78 -10.10 12.53 -12.76
CA HIS A 78 -8.97 11.89 -13.44
C HIS A 78 -9.43 10.70 -14.27
N ALA A 79 -8.71 10.38 -15.35
CA ALA A 79 -9.06 9.30 -16.28
C ALA A 79 -9.15 7.93 -15.60
N ASN A 80 -8.36 7.69 -14.55
CA ASN A 80 -8.38 6.43 -13.79
C ASN A 80 -9.51 6.32 -12.77
N CYS A 81 -10.31 7.37 -12.62
CA CYS A 81 -11.41 7.45 -11.65
C CYS A 81 -12.79 7.23 -12.30
N GLU A 82 -12.83 6.85 -13.59
CA GLU A 82 -14.06 6.54 -14.31
C GLU A 82 -14.80 5.36 -13.68
N SER A 83 -16.01 5.61 -13.21
CA SER A 83 -16.87 4.66 -12.50
C SER A 83 -18.29 4.66 -13.08
N ASN A 84 -19.00 3.56 -12.87
CA ASN A 84 -20.40 3.40 -13.25
C ASN A 84 -21.27 3.23 -12.01
N LEU A 85 -22.36 3.97 -11.94
CA LEU A 85 -23.47 3.75 -11.02
C LEU A 85 -24.55 2.99 -11.79
N ILE A 86 -25.01 1.87 -11.26
CA ILE A 86 -25.88 0.94 -11.99
C ILE A 86 -27.05 0.55 -11.10
N LYS A 87 -28.28 0.66 -11.64
CA LYS A 87 -29.47 0.04 -11.06
C LYS A 87 -29.63 -1.38 -11.63
N LEU A 88 -29.46 -2.40 -10.79
CA LEU A 88 -29.42 -3.80 -11.18
C LEU A 88 -30.79 -4.44 -11.40
N GLY A 89 -31.85 -3.85 -10.82
CA GLY A 89 -33.21 -4.43 -10.85
C GLY A 89 -33.34 -5.72 -10.02
N ALA A 90 -32.34 -6.04 -9.21
CA ALA A 90 -32.36 -7.15 -8.25
C ALA A 90 -31.47 -6.80 -7.04
N PRO A 91 -31.81 -7.28 -5.84
CA PRO A 91 -31.02 -7.02 -4.63
C PRO A 91 -29.58 -7.49 -4.76
N ALA A 92 -28.63 -6.70 -4.28
CA ALA A 92 -27.19 -7.02 -4.27
C ALA A 92 -26.51 -6.66 -2.94
N GLY A 93 -25.35 -7.28 -2.70
CA GLY A 93 -24.59 -7.06 -1.48
C GLY A 93 -24.13 -5.60 -1.36
N LYS A 94 -24.43 -4.97 -0.22
CA LYS A 94 -24.10 -3.56 0.10
C LYS A 94 -24.64 -2.52 -0.89
N ALA A 95 -25.57 -2.91 -1.77
CA ALA A 95 -26.25 -1.98 -2.64
C ALA A 95 -27.14 -1.03 -1.83
N ILE A 96 -27.38 0.16 -2.38
CA ILE A 96 -28.16 1.21 -1.75
C ILE A 96 -29.56 1.33 -2.37
N GLY A 97 -30.40 2.17 -1.77
CA GLY A 97 -31.76 2.43 -2.23
C GLY A 97 -32.79 1.49 -1.61
N PRO A 98 -34.09 1.75 -1.85
CA PRO A 98 -35.19 1.00 -1.23
C PRO A 98 -35.22 -0.48 -1.65
N ASP A 99 -34.80 -0.77 -2.89
CA ASP A 99 -34.80 -2.13 -3.45
C ASP A 99 -33.46 -2.85 -3.26
N LEU A 100 -32.48 -2.20 -2.62
CA LEU A 100 -31.10 -2.68 -2.46
C LEU A 100 -30.45 -3.11 -3.77
N ASP A 101 -30.64 -2.34 -4.85
CA ASP A 101 -30.24 -2.73 -6.20
C ASP A 101 -29.33 -1.72 -6.91
N VAL A 102 -28.88 -0.66 -6.21
CA VAL A 102 -27.99 0.35 -6.78
C VAL A 102 -26.55 0.13 -6.29
N VAL A 103 -25.63 -0.10 -7.24
CA VAL A 103 -24.21 -0.35 -6.99
C VAL A 103 -23.34 0.60 -7.80
N ALA A 104 -22.09 0.80 -7.36
CA ALA A 104 -21.11 1.57 -8.12
C ALA A 104 -19.74 0.92 -8.13
N PHE A 105 -19.10 0.89 -9.30
CA PHE A 105 -17.76 0.32 -9.47
C PHE A 105 -16.91 1.15 -10.44
N ASN A 106 -15.60 1.16 -10.22
CA ASN A 106 -14.65 1.70 -11.18
C ASN A 106 -14.65 0.83 -12.46
N THR A 107 -14.49 1.48 -13.61
CA THR A 107 -14.53 0.83 -14.93
C THR A 107 -13.15 0.45 -15.46
N LEU A 108 -12.08 0.64 -14.69
CA LEU A 108 -10.77 0.10 -15.03
C LEU A 108 -10.66 -1.35 -14.56
N CYS A 109 -10.28 -2.21 -15.50
CA CYS A 109 -9.95 -3.59 -15.22
C CYS A 109 -8.75 -3.65 -14.25
N THR A 110 -8.93 -4.32 -13.11
CA THR A 110 -7.92 -4.40 -12.03
C THR A 110 -6.69 -5.20 -12.42
N HIS A 111 -6.71 -5.92 -13.54
CA HIS A 111 -5.55 -6.60 -14.08
C HIS A 111 -4.46 -5.63 -14.55
N MET A 112 -4.76 -4.82 -15.58
CA MET A 112 -3.79 -3.94 -16.24
C MET A 112 -4.38 -2.59 -16.67
N GLY A 113 -5.52 -2.18 -16.09
CA GLY A 113 -6.10 -0.85 -16.30
C GLY A 113 -6.82 -0.65 -17.64
N ILE A 114 -7.19 -1.72 -18.35
CA ILE A 114 -7.99 -1.59 -19.57
C ILE A 114 -9.41 -1.15 -19.22
N SER A 115 -9.94 -0.19 -19.97
CA SER A 115 -11.31 0.30 -19.75
C SER A 115 -12.35 -0.78 -20.07
N LEU A 116 -13.29 -0.95 -19.15
CA LEU A 116 -14.49 -1.78 -19.26
C LEU A 116 -15.74 -0.95 -19.59
N LYS A 117 -15.57 0.34 -19.90
CA LYS A 117 -16.69 1.23 -20.22
C LYS A 117 -17.49 0.68 -21.39
N GLY A 118 -18.82 0.63 -21.24
CA GLY A 118 -19.74 0.09 -22.26
C GLY A 118 -19.80 -1.43 -22.35
N THR A 119 -19.08 -2.17 -21.49
CA THR A 119 -19.10 -3.65 -21.50
C THR A 119 -20.14 -4.26 -20.57
N TYR A 120 -20.83 -3.47 -19.74
CA TYR A 120 -21.85 -3.98 -18.81
C TYR A 120 -22.97 -4.72 -19.55
N LYS A 121 -23.33 -5.90 -19.04
CA LYS A 121 -24.42 -6.75 -19.57
C LYS A 121 -25.48 -6.92 -18.50
N HIS A 122 -26.60 -6.20 -18.65
CA HIS A 122 -27.68 -6.20 -17.67
C HIS A 122 -28.28 -7.58 -17.41
N GLU A 123 -28.45 -8.41 -18.46
CA GLU A 123 -28.97 -9.77 -18.35
C GLU A 123 -28.21 -10.62 -17.32
N TYR A 124 -26.88 -10.47 -17.29
CA TYR A 124 -25.99 -11.20 -16.40
C TYR A 124 -25.57 -10.40 -15.17
N ARG A 125 -25.95 -9.11 -15.11
CA ARG A 125 -25.50 -8.13 -14.12
C ARG A 125 -23.98 -8.02 -13.99
N ALA A 126 -23.25 -8.40 -15.03
CA ALA A 126 -21.80 -8.49 -15.03
C ALA A 126 -21.15 -7.42 -15.92
N MET A 127 -19.93 -7.04 -15.58
CA MET A 127 -19.06 -6.17 -16.38
C MET A 127 -18.00 -6.98 -17.13
N GLY A 128 -17.87 -6.73 -18.43
CA GLY A 128 -16.96 -7.44 -19.32
C GLY A 128 -17.69 -8.27 -20.40
N PRO A 129 -17.00 -9.20 -21.05
CA PRO A 129 -15.58 -9.54 -20.87
C PRO A 129 -14.64 -8.37 -21.21
N CYS A 130 -13.56 -8.24 -20.47
CA CYS A 130 -12.48 -7.29 -20.77
C CYS A 130 -11.87 -7.63 -22.15
N PRO A 131 -11.72 -6.66 -23.07
CA PRO A 131 -11.27 -6.94 -24.43
C PRO A 131 -9.81 -7.44 -24.52
N ALA A 132 -9.00 -7.24 -23.48
CA ALA A 132 -7.60 -7.65 -23.48
C ALA A 132 -7.40 -9.12 -23.08
N HIS A 133 -7.94 -9.53 -21.93
CA HIS A 133 -7.68 -10.85 -21.33
C HIS A 133 -8.93 -11.52 -20.76
N LEU A 134 -10.12 -11.11 -21.25
CA LEU A 134 -11.41 -11.78 -20.98
C LEU A 134 -11.86 -11.86 -19.51
N ALA A 135 -11.27 -11.04 -18.63
CA ALA A 135 -11.76 -10.90 -17.26
C ALA A 135 -13.21 -10.41 -17.24
N THR A 136 -14.04 -11.04 -16.42
CA THR A 136 -15.44 -10.69 -16.19
C THR A 136 -15.64 -10.49 -14.70
N TYR A 137 -16.43 -9.49 -14.34
CA TYR A 137 -16.73 -9.10 -12.98
C TYR A 137 -18.22 -9.20 -12.75
N ASP A 138 -18.62 -9.82 -11.64
CA ASP A 138 -19.98 -9.75 -11.10
C ASP A 138 -20.11 -8.43 -10.31
#